data_AF-A0AB74LS64-F1
#
_entry.id   AF-A0AB74LS64-F1
#
_cell.length_a   1.000
_cell.length_b   1.000
_cell.length_c   1.000
_cell.angle_alpha   90.00
_cell.angle_beta   90.00
_cell.angle_gamma   90.00
#
_symmetry.space_group_name_H-M   'P 1'
#
loop_
_entity.id
_entity.type
_entity.pdbx_description
1 polymer ?
#
loop_
_entity_poly.entity_id
_entity_poly.type
_entity_poly.pdbx_seq_one_letter_code
_entity_poly.pdbx_strand_id
1 'polypeptide(L)'
;MTNPSEIKNRFHASLEASEARENGFRSRLLAEGARALQPVLGVLTLMSEVLDERDNVHGSITGLDCAIDREDFVTLRAVLSGTSQPEQRIVIKYGPELGGRNLISVSGIGQTYAEKLVAKTHCAASLGRSVGSDLQLDVARAEDLAEVVREMVEAYFVGQAQVPVQHHAGAIEGHARYAVQ
;
A
#
# COMPACT_ATOMS: atom_id res chain seq x y z
N MET A 1 -27.43 7.06 50.64
CA MET A 1 -28.07 7.07 49.30
C MET A 1 -27.23 7.97 48.42
N THR A 2 -26.68 7.45 47.32
CA THR A 2 -25.79 8.22 46.44
C THR A 2 -26.60 9.26 45.67
N ASN A 3 -26.16 10.52 45.65
CA ASN A 3 -26.88 11.58 44.96
C ASN A 3 -26.84 11.31 43.43
N PRO A 4 -27.97 11.38 42.70
CA PRO A 4 -27.99 11.21 41.25
C PRO A 4 -26.97 12.07 40.49
N SER A 5 -26.67 13.28 41.01
CA SER A 5 -25.66 14.18 40.43
C SER A 5 -24.23 13.65 40.59
N GLU A 6 -23.92 12.99 41.71
CA GLU A 6 -22.61 12.35 41.93
C GLU A 6 -22.42 11.13 41.02
N ILE A 7 -23.49 10.39 40.75
CA ILE A 7 -23.47 9.27 39.79
C ILE A 7 -23.17 9.81 38.39
N LYS A 8 -23.90 10.84 37.96
CA LYS A 8 -23.69 11.49 36.65
C LYS A 8 -22.25 12.02 36.50
N ASN A 9 -21.73 12.72 37.50
CA ASN A 9 -20.38 13.29 37.43
C ASN A 9 -19.29 12.20 37.37
N ARG A 10 -19.44 11.11 38.14
CA ARG A 10 -18.49 9.98 38.07
C ARG A 10 -18.54 9.26 36.72
N PHE A 11 -19.72 9.14 36.12
CA PHE A 11 -19.85 8.53 34.79
C PHE A 11 -19.18 9.38 33.72
N HIS A 12 -19.40 10.70 33.72
CA HIS A 12 -18.70 11.63 32.82
C HIS A 12 -17.18 11.52 32.98
N ALA A 13 -16.66 11.60 34.21
CA ALA A 13 -15.23 11.48 34.46
C ALA A 13 -14.65 10.13 33.99
N SER A 14 -15.43 9.04 34.12
CA SER A 14 -15.01 7.71 33.63
C SER A 14 -14.98 7.63 32.11
N LEU A 15 -15.92 8.29 31.42
CA LEU A 15 -15.92 8.38 29.96
C LEU A 15 -14.73 9.20 29.46
N GLU A 16 -14.51 10.39 30.02
CA GLU A 16 -13.36 11.25 29.68
C GLU A 16 -12.02 10.53 29.91
N ALA A 17 -11.88 9.80 31.03
CA ALA A 17 -10.69 9.00 31.31
C ALA A 17 -10.54 7.80 30.35
N SER A 18 -11.63 7.28 29.79
CA SER A 18 -11.58 6.25 28.76
C SER A 18 -11.11 6.83 27.42
N GLU A 19 -11.72 7.93 26.99
CA GLU A 19 -11.37 8.64 25.75
C GLU A 19 -9.91 9.11 25.76
N ALA A 20 -9.42 9.66 26.88
CA ALA A 20 -8.02 10.07 27.01
C ALA A 20 -7.04 8.89 26.86
N ARG A 21 -7.39 7.72 27.39
CA ARG A 21 -6.57 6.50 27.25
C ARG A 21 -6.57 5.98 25.82
N GLU A 22 -7.72 5.97 25.17
CA GLU A 22 -7.86 5.58 23.77
C GLU A 22 -7.06 6.50 22.84
N ASN A 23 -7.18 7.81 23.01
CA ASN A 23 -6.41 8.79 22.24
C ASN A 23 -4.90 8.63 22.46
N GLY A 24 -4.47 8.39 23.70
CA GLY A 24 -3.08 8.11 24.02
C GLY A 24 -2.55 6.83 23.38
N PHE A 25 -3.37 5.77 23.34
CA PHE A 25 -3.05 4.53 22.65
C PHE A 25 -2.92 4.73 21.14
N ARG A 26 -3.93 5.33 20.50
CA ARG A 26 -3.95 5.59 19.06
C ARG A 26 -2.77 6.45 18.61
N SER A 27 -2.41 7.49 19.37
CA SER A 27 -1.23 8.30 19.07
C SER A 27 0.08 7.50 19.09
N ARG A 28 0.26 6.61 20.09
CA ARG A 28 1.45 5.75 20.17
C ARG A 28 1.48 4.72 19.05
N LEU A 29 0.35 4.09 18.79
CA LEU A 29 0.19 3.12 17.70
C LEU A 29 0.56 3.75 16.36
N LEU A 30 0.08 4.98 16.07
CA LEU A 30 0.44 5.69 14.85
C LEU A 30 1.93 5.99 14.77
N ALA A 31 2.56 6.44 15.86
CA ALA A 31 3.99 6.73 15.88
C ALA A 31 4.85 5.46 15.66
N GLU A 32 4.46 4.34 16.26
CA GLU A 32 5.12 3.05 16.07
C GLU A 32 4.92 2.51 14.66
N GLY A 33 3.69 2.55 14.15
CA GLY A 33 3.36 2.08 12.81
C GLY A 33 4.00 2.94 11.72
N ALA A 34 3.98 4.26 11.85
CA ALA A 34 4.67 5.14 10.91
C ALA A 34 6.17 4.83 10.85
N ARG A 35 6.80 4.56 12.00
CA ARG A 35 8.21 4.14 12.06
C ARG A 35 8.42 2.78 11.40
N ALA A 36 7.56 1.81 11.65
CA ALA A 36 7.66 0.46 11.08
C ALA A 36 7.47 0.47 9.55
N LEU A 37 6.58 1.31 9.04
CA LEU A 37 6.27 1.43 7.62
C LEU A 37 7.20 2.41 6.88
N GLN A 38 8.08 3.11 7.60
CA GLN A 38 8.96 4.14 7.03
C GLN A 38 9.80 3.66 5.83
N PRO A 39 10.39 2.45 5.81
CA PRO A 39 11.15 1.99 4.64
C PRO A 39 10.30 1.94 3.37
N VAL A 40 9.08 1.42 3.47
CA VAL A 40 8.18 1.29 2.32
C VAL A 40 7.62 2.64 1.91
N LEU A 41 7.23 3.48 2.88
CA LEU A 41 6.80 4.84 2.63
C LEU A 41 7.89 5.66 1.92
N GLY A 42 9.14 5.53 2.36
CA GLY A 42 10.29 6.22 1.76
C GLY A 42 10.47 5.86 0.30
N VAL A 43 10.48 4.57 -0.04
CA VAL A 43 10.56 4.09 -1.42
C VAL A 43 9.41 4.67 -2.26
N LEU A 44 8.17 4.52 -1.81
CA LEU A 44 7.00 4.98 -2.57
C LEU A 44 6.99 6.50 -2.78
N THR A 45 7.45 7.25 -1.79
CA THR A 45 7.57 8.72 -1.86
C THR A 45 8.61 9.11 -2.91
N LEU A 46 9.82 8.55 -2.85
CA LEU A 46 10.87 8.81 -3.84
C LEU A 46 10.43 8.46 -5.25
N MET A 47 9.72 7.33 -5.42
CA MET A 47 9.20 6.94 -6.72
C MET A 47 8.12 7.92 -7.20
N SER A 48 7.24 8.41 -6.32
CA SER A 48 6.26 9.43 -6.67
C SER A 48 6.93 10.72 -7.12
N GLU A 49 7.94 11.19 -6.37
CA GLU A 49 8.71 12.40 -6.70
C GLU A 49 9.36 12.28 -8.09
N VAL A 50 9.95 11.12 -8.42
CA VAL A 50 10.54 10.87 -9.74
C VAL A 50 9.50 10.92 -10.87
N LEU A 51 8.26 10.50 -10.62
CA LEU A 51 7.18 10.61 -11.61
C LEU A 51 6.76 12.07 -11.79
N ASP A 52 6.67 12.84 -10.70
CA ASP A 52 6.27 14.25 -10.72
C ASP A 52 7.33 15.14 -11.39
N GLU A 53 8.62 14.94 -11.07
CA GLU A 53 9.75 15.70 -11.64
C GLU A 53 9.88 15.58 -13.16
N ARG A 54 9.38 14.48 -13.73
CA ARG A 54 9.52 14.17 -15.15
C ARG A 54 8.33 14.61 -16.01
N ASP A 55 7.38 15.36 -15.44
CA ASP A 55 6.06 15.62 -16.04
C ASP A 55 5.47 14.31 -16.61
N ASN A 56 5.58 13.22 -15.83
CA ASN A 56 5.47 11.88 -16.39
C ASN A 56 4.06 11.60 -16.90
N VAL A 57 3.94 11.42 -18.22
CA VAL A 57 2.68 11.04 -18.88
C VAL A 57 2.24 9.60 -18.58
N HIS A 58 3.11 8.78 -18.00
CA HIS A 58 2.85 7.35 -17.79
C HIS A 58 2.00 7.04 -16.55
N GLY A 59 1.84 8.00 -15.63
CA GLY A 59 0.96 7.84 -14.46
C GLY A 59 1.47 8.47 -13.16
N SER A 60 0.85 8.11 -12.04
CA SER A 60 1.08 8.70 -10.71
C SER A 60 0.95 7.68 -9.58
N ILE A 61 1.54 7.99 -8.43
CA ILE A 61 1.37 7.25 -7.17
C ILE A 61 0.63 8.16 -6.18
N THR A 62 -0.42 7.67 -5.53
CA THR A 62 -1.18 8.44 -4.52
C THR A 62 -1.46 7.61 -3.26
N GLY A 63 -1.98 8.24 -2.19
CA GLY A 63 -2.33 7.57 -0.93
C GLY A 63 -1.13 7.23 -0.03
N LEU A 64 -0.09 8.08 -0.05
CA LEU A 64 1.16 7.88 0.68
C LEU A 64 1.10 8.36 2.14
N ASP A 65 -0.08 8.35 2.75
CA ASP A 65 -0.28 8.69 4.16
C ASP A 65 -0.48 7.44 5.02
N CYS A 66 0.02 7.51 6.26
CA CYS A 66 -0.25 6.51 7.28
C CYS A 66 -1.44 6.97 8.14
N ALA A 67 -2.49 6.15 8.19
CA ALA A 67 -3.69 6.43 8.98
C ALA A 67 -4.13 5.22 9.79
N ILE A 68 -4.72 5.43 10.97
CA ILE A 68 -5.29 4.33 11.76
C ILE A 68 -6.69 4.00 11.23
N ASP A 69 -6.93 2.74 10.88
CA ASP A 69 -8.24 2.28 10.44
C ASP A 69 -9.20 2.03 11.63
N ARG A 70 -10.39 1.48 11.33
CA ARG A 70 -11.43 1.21 12.33
C ARG A 70 -11.12 0.01 13.22
N GLU A 71 -10.13 -0.78 12.85
CA GLU A 71 -9.71 -1.99 13.54
C GLU A 71 -8.39 -1.76 14.31
N ASP A 72 -8.00 -0.50 14.50
CA ASP A 72 -6.75 -0.09 15.14
C ASP A 72 -5.49 -0.64 14.44
N PHE A 73 -5.49 -0.67 13.11
CA PHE A 73 -4.28 -0.87 12.31
C PHE A 73 -3.80 0.45 11.70
N VAL A 74 -2.51 0.74 11.80
CA VAL A 74 -1.86 1.77 10.99
C VAL A 74 -1.78 1.25 9.56
N THR A 75 -2.37 1.96 8.62
CA THR A 75 -2.49 1.55 7.22
C THR A 75 -1.81 2.57 6.31
N LEU A 76 -1.03 2.08 5.36
CA LEU A 76 -0.51 2.79 4.19
C LEU A 76 -1.20 2.23 2.93
N ARG A 77 -1.78 3.09 2.09
CA ARG A 77 -2.58 2.67 0.93
C ARG A 77 -2.08 3.33 -0.35
N ALA A 78 -1.06 2.73 -0.97
CA ALA A 78 -0.55 3.25 -2.22
C ALA A 78 -1.42 2.83 -3.41
N VAL A 79 -1.72 3.79 -4.27
CA VAL A 79 -2.47 3.59 -5.50
C VAL A 79 -1.59 3.96 -6.68
N LEU A 80 -1.26 2.99 -7.52
CA LEU A 80 -0.54 3.19 -8.78
C LEU A 80 -1.57 3.35 -9.89
N SER A 81 -1.58 4.53 -10.51
CA SER A 81 -2.43 4.82 -11.67
C SER A 81 -1.54 4.97 -12.89
N GLY A 82 -1.89 4.30 -13.98
CA GLY A 82 -1.19 4.40 -15.26
C GLY A 82 -2.15 4.62 -16.43
N THR A 83 -1.60 4.85 -17.62
CA THR A 83 -2.39 5.11 -18.83
C THR A 83 -2.85 3.86 -19.56
N SER A 84 -2.16 2.73 -19.36
CA SER A 84 -2.27 1.54 -20.22
C SER A 84 -2.54 0.24 -19.45
N GLN A 85 -2.33 0.22 -18.13
CA GLN A 85 -2.71 -0.91 -17.26
C GLN A 85 -3.75 -0.45 -16.23
N PRO A 86 -4.58 -1.37 -15.70
CA PRO A 86 -5.49 -1.04 -14.62
C PRO A 86 -4.76 -0.49 -13.39
N GLU A 87 -5.49 0.26 -12.58
CA GLU A 87 -5.02 0.78 -11.31
C GLU A 87 -4.61 -0.39 -10.38
N GLN A 88 -3.40 -0.30 -9.82
CA GLN A 88 -2.89 -1.26 -8.86
C GLN A 88 -2.93 -0.65 -7.46
N ARG A 89 -3.54 -1.36 -6.51
CA ARG A 89 -3.64 -0.91 -5.11
C ARG A 89 -2.78 -1.79 -4.22
N ILE A 90 -1.93 -1.17 -3.41
CA ILE A 90 -1.09 -1.81 -2.41
C ILE A 90 -1.62 -1.37 -1.05
N VAL A 91 -1.94 -2.32 -0.17
CA VAL A 91 -2.36 -2.02 1.19
C VAL A 91 -1.37 -2.66 2.14
N ILE A 92 -0.80 -1.84 3.02
CA ILE A 92 0.16 -2.29 4.03
C ILE A 92 -0.38 -1.87 5.39
N LYS A 93 -0.60 -2.85 6.27
CA LYS A 93 -1.11 -2.64 7.62
C LYS A 93 -0.04 -2.99 8.65
N TYR A 94 0.06 -2.19 9.69
CA TYR A 94 0.81 -2.46 10.90
C TYR A 94 -0.15 -2.46 12.09
N GLY A 95 -0.12 -3.50 12.90
CA GLY A 95 -0.92 -3.52 14.12
C GLY A 95 -0.87 -4.83 14.88
N PRO A 96 -1.60 -4.91 15.99
CA PRO A 96 -1.53 -6.02 16.93
C PRO A 96 -2.21 -7.27 16.38
N GLU A 97 -1.50 -8.39 16.40
CA GLU A 97 -2.10 -9.70 16.23
C GLU A 97 -2.44 -10.37 17.56
N LEU A 98 -3.34 -11.36 17.49
CA LEU A 98 -3.62 -12.31 18.56
C LEU A 98 -2.30 -12.97 19.01
N GLY A 99 -1.79 -12.55 20.16
CA GLY A 99 -0.49 -13.01 20.68
C GLY A 99 0.46 -11.89 21.13
N GLY A 100 0.09 -10.62 20.94
CA GLY A 100 0.75 -9.47 21.57
C GLY A 100 1.99 -8.95 20.83
N ARG A 101 2.21 -9.36 19.58
CA ARG A 101 3.24 -8.80 18.69
C ARG A 101 2.57 -8.06 17.54
N ASN A 102 3.15 -6.92 17.17
CA ASN A 102 2.74 -6.18 15.99
C ASN A 102 3.42 -6.79 14.76
N LEU A 103 2.66 -6.96 13.68
CA LEU A 103 3.15 -7.48 12.40
C LEU A 103 2.82 -6.50 11.28
N ILE A 104 3.50 -6.68 10.15
CA ILE A 104 3.19 -6.00 8.90
C ILE A 104 2.40 -6.98 8.03
N SER A 105 1.19 -6.62 7.65
CA SER A 105 0.40 -7.32 6.63
C SER A 105 0.48 -6.53 5.33
N VAL A 106 0.76 -7.19 4.21
CA VAL A 106 0.77 -6.57 2.88
C VAL A 106 -0.15 -7.32 1.93
N SER A 107 -0.91 -6.57 1.13
CA SER A 107 -1.73 -7.09 0.05
C SER A 107 -1.59 -6.24 -1.21
N GLY A 108 -1.96 -6.81 -2.35
CA GLY A 108 -1.89 -6.11 -3.64
C GLY A 108 -0.50 -6.09 -4.27
N ILE A 109 0.45 -6.92 -3.82
CA ILE A 109 1.76 -7.06 -4.48
C ILE A 109 1.80 -8.15 -5.55
N GLY A 110 0.75 -8.98 -5.68
CA GLY A 110 0.71 -10.10 -6.62
C GLY A 110 1.58 -11.29 -6.22
N GLN A 111 1.29 -12.45 -6.80
CA GLN A 111 1.90 -13.73 -6.38
C GLN A 111 3.42 -13.76 -6.61
N THR A 112 3.91 -13.30 -7.76
CA THR A 112 5.34 -13.31 -8.10
C THR A 112 6.19 -12.54 -7.08
N TYR A 113 5.71 -11.38 -6.62
CA TYR A 113 6.44 -10.56 -5.65
C TYR A 113 6.29 -11.09 -4.22
N ALA A 114 5.13 -11.68 -3.88
CA ALA A 114 4.95 -12.39 -2.62
C ALA A 114 5.93 -13.58 -2.50
N GLU A 115 6.07 -14.37 -3.56
CA GLU A 115 7.02 -15.49 -3.63
C GLU A 115 8.47 -15.02 -3.51
N LYS A 116 8.84 -13.91 -4.17
CA LYS A 116 10.17 -13.29 -3.99
C LYS A 116 10.42 -12.88 -2.53
N LEU A 117 9.43 -12.30 -1.88
CA LEU A 117 9.55 -11.88 -0.48
C LEU A 117 9.69 -13.09 0.46
N VAL A 118 8.99 -14.20 0.16
CA VAL A 118 9.13 -15.47 0.87
C VAL A 118 10.46 -16.17 0.56
N ALA A 119 10.99 -16.06 -0.67
CA ALA A 119 12.27 -16.68 -1.05
C ALA A 119 13.47 -16.01 -0.38
N LYS A 120 13.38 -14.71 -0.02
CA LYS A 120 14.38 -14.04 0.83
C LYS A 120 14.49 -14.65 2.24
N THR A 121 13.60 -15.58 2.61
CA THR A 121 13.60 -16.29 3.89
C THR A 121 14.20 -17.70 3.75
N HIS A 122 15.43 -17.91 4.22
CA HIS A 122 15.96 -19.27 4.47
C HIS A 122 15.38 -19.93 5.75
N CYS A 123 14.46 -19.28 6.46
CA CYS A 123 13.81 -19.79 7.66
C CYS A 123 12.28 -19.85 7.47
N ALA A 124 11.78 -21.04 7.17
CA ALA A 124 10.37 -21.36 6.98
C ALA A 124 9.54 -21.41 8.29
N ALA A 125 9.84 -20.59 9.29
CA ALA A 125 9.26 -20.75 10.64
C ALA A 125 8.47 -19.55 11.21
N SER A 126 8.41 -18.39 10.54
CA SER A 126 7.61 -17.25 11.03
C SER A 126 6.84 -16.51 9.95
N LEU A 127 6.50 -17.18 8.83
CA LEU A 127 5.46 -16.68 7.95
C LEU A 127 4.12 -16.92 8.65
N GLY A 128 3.66 -15.87 9.32
CA GLY A 128 2.32 -15.73 9.87
C GLY A 128 1.31 -16.20 8.83
N ARG A 129 0.31 -16.93 9.33
CA ARG A 129 -0.69 -17.63 8.53
C ARG A 129 -1.22 -16.70 7.44
N SER A 130 -1.23 -17.15 6.18
CA SER A 130 -1.94 -16.43 5.13
C SER A 130 -3.43 -16.37 5.50
N VAL A 131 -3.90 -15.23 6.02
CA VAL A 131 -5.33 -14.99 6.23
C VAL A 131 -5.85 -14.34 4.95
N GLY A 132 -6.23 -15.18 3.97
CA GLY A 132 -6.64 -14.72 2.64
C GLY A 132 -5.47 -14.49 1.69
N SER A 133 -5.51 -13.38 0.94
CA SER A 133 -4.49 -12.96 -0.04
C SER A 133 -3.32 -12.19 0.57
N ASP A 134 -3.34 -11.99 1.89
CA ASP A 134 -2.46 -11.09 2.59
C ASP A 134 -1.23 -11.82 3.12
N LEU A 135 -0.06 -11.19 2.97
CA LEU A 135 1.23 -11.72 3.42
C LEU A 135 1.64 -11.03 4.71
N GLN A 136 1.89 -11.83 5.75
CA GLN A 136 2.28 -11.35 7.08
C GLN A 136 3.78 -11.45 7.29
N LEU A 137 4.37 -10.40 7.86
CA LEU A 137 5.81 -10.22 8.02
C LEU A 137 6.12 -9.67 9.41
N ASP A 138 7.22 -10.13 9.98
CA ASP A 138 7.84 -9.47 11.13
C ASP A 138 8.28 -8.04 10.76
N VAL A 139 8.18 -7.12 11.72
CA VAL A 139 8.57 -5.70 11.53
C VAL A 139 10.03 -5.54 11.09
N ALA A 140 10.91 -6.46 11.51
CA ALA A 140 12.31 -6.48 11.08
C ALA A 140 12.50 -6.64 9.56
N ARG A 141 11.46 -7.05 8.84
CA ARG A 141 11.47 -7.26 7.38
C ARG A 141 10.91 -6.09 6.58
N ALA A 142 10.68 -4.94 7.22
CA ALA A 142 10.19 -3.75 6.53
C ALA A 142 11.08 -3.34 5.34
N GLU A 143 12.40 -3.52 5.44
CA GLU A 143 13.36 -3.25 4.35
C GLU A 143 13.23 -4.25 3.20
N ASP A 144 13.08 -5.54 3.49
CA ASP A 144 12.84 -6.56 2.45
C ASP A 144 11.56 -6.25 1.67
N LEU A 145 10.52 -5.85 2.39
CA LEU A 145 9.24 -5.44 1.82
C LEU A 145 9.41 -4.19 0.95
N ALA A 146 10.16 -3.19 1.41
CA ALA A 146 10.40 -1.96 0.66
C ALA A 146 11.09 -2.25 -0.68
N GLU A 147 12.09 -3.13 -0.71
CA GLU A 147 12.76 -3.56 -1.95
C GLU A 147 11.80 -4.29 -2.90
N VAL A 148 10.96 -5.18 -2.39
CA VAL A 148 10.00 -5.90 -3.23
C VAL A 148 8.92 -4.97 -3.79
N VAL A 149 8.46 -4.01 -2.98
CA VAL A 149 7.51 -2.97 -3.42
C VAL A 149 8.17 -2.09 -4.48
N ARG A 150 9.44 -1.69 -4.31
CA ARG A 150 10.20 -0.94 -5.32
C ARG A 150 10.21 -1.66 -6.66
N GLU A 151 10.67 -2.92 -6.69
CA GLU A 151 10.74 -3.73 -7.91
C GLU A 151 9.37 -3.84 -8.61
N MET A 152 8.30 -4.02 -7.82
CA MET A 152 6.96 -4.14 -8.35
C MET A 152 6.46 -2.84 -8.99
N VAL A 153 6.68 -1.71 -8.32
CA VAL A 153 6.27 -0.38 -8.83
C VAL A 153 7.08 -0.03 -10.08
N GLU A 154 8.38 -0.33 -10.11
CA GLU A 154 9.22 -0.15 -11.30
C GLU A 154 8.66 -0.94 -12.48
N ALA A 155 8.36 -2.22 -12.28
CA ALA A 155 7.80 -3.08 -13.33
C ALA A 155 6.44 -2.57 -13.83
N TYR A 156 5.59 -2.06 -12.93
CA TYR A 156 4.30 -1.45 -13.31
C TYR A 156 4.49 -0.29 -14.28
N PHE A 157 5.34 0.68 -13.94
CA PHE A 157 5.55 1.88 -14.77
C PHE A 157 6.39 1.61 -16.02
N VAL A 158 7.38 0.71 -15.97
CA VAL A 158 8.10 0.24 -17.18
C VAL A 158 7.13 -0.40 -18.17
N GLY A 159 6.16 -1.17 -17.67
CA GLY A 159 5.10 -1.75 -18.50
C GLY A 159 4.18 -0.71 -19.17
N GLN A 160 4.03 0.49 -18.60
CA GLN A 160 3.28 1.58 -19.23
C GLN A 160 4.03 2.19 -20.42
N ALA A 161 5.36 2.33 -20.30
CA ALA A 161 6.20 2.94 -21.33
C ALA A 161 6.36 2.09 -22.59
N GLN A 162 6.14 0.77 -22.50
CA GLN A 162 6.37 -0.17 -23.61
C GLN A 162 5.20 -0.32 -24.58
N VAL A 163 4.02 0.28 -24.33
CA VAL A 163 2.90 0.23 -25.29
C VAL A 163 3.16 1.25 -26.40
N PRO A 164 3.51 0.83 -27.63
CA PRO A 164 3.81 1.77 -28.69
C PRO A 164 2.52 2.47 -29.14
N VAL A 165 2.65 3.76 -29.42
CA VAL A 165 1.71 4.54 -30.22
C VAL A 165 1.26 3.67 -31.41
N GLN A 166 -0.04 3.41 -31.52
CA GLN A 166 -0.63 2.83 -32.72
C GLN A 166 -0.36 3.76 -33.91
N HIS A 167 0.75 3.54 -34.61
CA HIS A 167 0.90 4.05 -35.97
C HIS A 167 -0.24 3.45 -36.79
N HIS A 168 -1.24 4.30 -37.07
CA HIS A 168 -2.31 3.98 -37.98
C HIS A 168 -1.69 3.53 -39.30
N ALA A 169 -1.82 2.24 -39.60
CA ALA A 169 -1.64 1.72 -40.94
C ALA A 169 -2.72 2.36 -41.81
N GLY A 170 -2.38 3.50 -42.42
CA GLY A 170 -3.15 4.07 -43.51
C GLY A 170 -3.11 3.13 -44.68
N ALA A 171 -4.07 2.22 -44.75
CA ALA A 171 -4.41 1.49 -45.96
C ALA A 171 -4.82 2.53 -47.02
N ILE A 172 -3.98 2.71 -48.03
CA ILE A 172 -4.38 3.36 -49.27
C ILE A 172 -4.68 2.24 -50.26
N GLU A 173 -5.91 1.72 -50.20
CA GLU A 173 -6.53 1.04 -51.33
C GLU A 173 -7.11 2.11 -52.27
N GLY A 174 -6.77 2.05 -53.57
CA GLY A 174 -7.56 2.76 -54.57
C GLY A 174 -6.85 3.07 -55.90
N HIS A 175 -7.22 2.29 -56.92
CA HIS A 175 -7.26 2.61 -58.36
C HIS A 175 -6.04 2.30 -59.25
N ALA A 176 -5.87 1.01 -59.58
CA ALA A 176 -5.43 0.62 -60.91
C ALA A 176 -6.62 0.76 -61.88
N ARG A 177 -6.62 1.81 -62.71
CA ARG A 177 -7.54 1.93 -63.85
C ARG A 177 -7.00 1.12 -65.02
N TYR A 178 -7.85 0.24 -65.55
CA TYR A 178 -7.71 -0.36 -66.87
C TYR A 178 -7.52 0.73 -67.94
N ALA A 179 -6.52 0.55 -68.81
CA ALA A 179 -6.50 1.20 -70.12
C ALA A 179 -6.28 0.10 -71.16
N VAL A 180 -7.34 -0.17 -71.91
CA VAL A 180 -7.34 -0.91 -73.17
C VAL A 180 -7.09 0.12 -74.26
N GLN A 181 -6.05 -0.08 -75.07
CA GLN A 181 -6.03 0.14 -76.53
C GLN A 181 -4.76 -0.47 -77.12
#